data_AF-A0ABD2TBR4-F1
#
_entry.id   AF-A0ABD2TBR4-F1
#
_cell.length_a   1.000
_cell.length_b   1.000
_cell.length_c   1.000
_cell.angle_alpha   90.00
_cell.angle_beta   90.00
_cell.angle_gamma   90.00
#
_symmetry.space_group_name_H-M   'P 1'
#
loop_
_entity.id
_entity.type
_entity.pdbx_description
1 polymer ?
#
loop_
_entity_poly.entity_id
_entity_poly.type
_entity_poly.pdbx_seq_one_letter_code
_entity_poly.pdbx_strand_id
1 'polypeptide(L)'
;MAKKPGYILECQYRELLKYWKSEKFKKMSETNTKNRKKLMNPHTAGKKSFVLIRSKLEKEKESVSAKELFVVTRTRTPDRLYKASNENTTSKIVEMEEIEKQMSTNGQSVDAFSAVMGPEHPGRLRLYGVGATKTTLKKKVDNSEQTLNATNDVVQQMQQMMQKMEKQMEEQRRTMRQ
;
A
#
# COMPACT_ATOMS: atom_id res chain seq x y z
N MET A 1 27.84 19.85 35.67
CA MET A 1 27.62 18.71 34.75
C MET A 1 26.76 17.58 35.35
N ALA A 2 26.02 17.84 36.43
CA ALA A 2 25.33 16.82 37.24
C ALA A 2 24.17 16.06 36.55
N LYS A 3 23.88 16.31 35.27
CA LYS A 3 22.84 15.62 34.48
C LYS A 3 23.42 14.76 33.34
N LYS A 4 24.74 14.56 33.30
CA LYS A 4 25.37 13.67 32.31
C LYS A 4 25.06 12.21 32.68
N PRO A 5 24.52 11.39 31.76
CA PRO A 5 24.41 9.95 31.99
C PRO A 5 25.79 9.31 32.20
N GLY A 6 25.90 8.37 33.16
CA GLY A 6 27.19 7.77 33.53
C GLY A 6 27.91 7.03 32.41
N TYR A 7 27.16 6.49 31.44
CA TYR A 7 27.66 5.71 30.30
C TYR A 7 28.22 6.55 29.13
N ILE A 8 28.12 7.88 29.18
CA ILE A 8 28.64 8.77 28.12
C ILE A 8 29.90 9.45 28.62
N LEU A 9 30.99 9.43 27.86
CA LEU A 9 32.21 10.15 28.23
C LEU A 9 31.98 11.67 28.27
N GLU A 10 32.69 12.39 29.14
CA GLU A 10 32.45 13.82 29.31
C GLU A 10 32.75 14.65 28.05
N CYS A 11 33.81 14.30 27.32
CA CYS A 11 34.17 14.92 26.05
C CYS A 11 33.02 14.81 25.03
N GLN A 12 32.47 13.60 24.85
CA GLN A 12 31.34 13.34 23.95
C GLN A 12 30.09 14.11 24.36
N TYR A 13 29.82 14.21 25.67
CA TYR A 13 28.68 14.97 26.16
C TYR A 13 28.81 16.47 25.89
N ARG A 14 30.02 17.05 26.06
CA ARG A 14 30.29 18.46 25.71
C ARG A 14 30.08 18.71 24.22
N GLU A 15 30.53 17.80 23.36
CA GLU A 15 30.32 17.89 21.91
C GLU A 15 28.83 17.83 21.53
N LEU A 16 28.07 16.92 22.13
CA LEU A 16 26.62 16.83 21.93
C LEU A 16 25.90 18.12 22.34
N LEU A 17 26.28 18.71 23.48
CA LEU A 17 25.72 19.98 23.91
C LEU A 17 26.04 21.11 22.93
N LYS A 18 27.26 21.15 22.38
CA LYS A 18 27.64 22.11 21.34
C LYS A 18 26.82 21.91 20.07
N TYR A 19 26.63 20.66 19.65
CA TYR A 19 25.81 20.30 18.50
C TYR A 19 24.34 20.72 18.67
N TRP A 20 23.70 20.39 19.80
CA TRP A 20 22.30 20.76 20.05
C TRP A 20 22.08 22.26 20.22
N LYS A 21 23.09 22.98 20.74
CA LYS A 21 23.04 24.45 20.84
C LYS A 21 23.29 25.16 19.50
N SER A 22 23.77 24.45 18.48
CA SER A 22 24.00 25.03 17.16
C SER A 22 22.69 25.51 16.52
N GLU A 23 22.76 26.63 15.83
CA GLU A 23 21.59 27.25 15.18
C GLU A 23 20.98 26.33 14.11
N LYS A 24 21.84 25.61 13.37
CA LYS A 24 21.43 24.61 12.39
C LYS A 24 20.54 23.53 13.02
N PHE A 25 20.94 23.01 14.18
CA PHE A 25 20.17 21.97 14.86
C PHE A 25 18.84 22.50 15.40
N LYS A 26 18.84 23.69 16.03
CA LYS A 26 17.61 24.32 16.53
C LYS A 26 16.59 24.52 15.42
N LYS A 27 16.99 25.12 14.30
CA LYS A 27 16.14 25.31 13.12
C LYS A 27 15.58 23.99 12.61
N MET A 28 16.43 22.97 12.48
CA MET A 28 16.00 21.63 12.06
C MET A 28 15.00 21.01 13.04
N SER A 29 15.23 21.14 14.35
CA SER A 29 14.35 20.64 15.40
C SER A 29 12.97 21.32 15.36
N GLU A 30 12.93 22.64 15.20
CA GLU A 30 11.68 23.39 15.07
C GLU A 30 10.90 23.00 13.82
N THR A 31 11.57 22.90 12.67
CA THR A 31 10.96 22.44 11.42
C THR A 31 10.40 21.02 11.57
N ASN A 32 11.17 20.09 12.16
CA ASN A 32 10.71 18.72 12.39
C ASN A 32 9.53 18.65 13.35
N THR A 33 9.51 19.50 14.38
CA THR A 33 8.38 19.61 15.32
C THR A 33 7.12 20.11 14.60
N LYS A 34 7.24 21.17 13.78
CA LYS A 34 6.14 21.70 12.97
C LYS A 34 5.63 20.64 11.98
N ASN A 35 6.53 19.91 11.31
CA ASN A 35 6.15 18.85 10.37
C ASN A 35 5.49 17.67 11.07
N ARG A 36 5.99 17.27 12.25
CA ARG A 36 5.37 16.19 13.05
C ARG A 36 3.96 16.57 13.49
N LYS A 37 3.72 17.83 13.84
CA LYS A 37 2.38 18.34 14.14
C LYS A 37 1.43 18.28 12.94
N LYS A 38 1.90 18.14 11.69
CA LYS A 38 1.05 17.99 10.50
C LYS A 38 0.69 16.52 10.22
N LEU A 39 1.32 15.56 10.90
CA LEU A 39 1.03 14.13 10.73
C LEU A 39 -0.24 13.75 11.53
N MET A 40 -1.40 13.84 10.88
CA MET A 40 -2.71 13.66 11.52
C MET A 40 -3.15 12.20 11.72
N ASN A 41 -2.71 11.29 10.85
CA ASN A 41 -3.18 9.90 10.81
C ASN A 41 -2.02 8.88 10.75
N PRO A 42 -1.18 8.80 11.80
CA PRO A 42 -0.09 7.85 11.85
C PRO A 42 -0.62 6.40 11.85
N HIS A 43 0.07 5.51 11.13
CA HIS A 43 -0.25 4.08 11.15
C HIS A 43 0.20 3.42 12.46
N THR A 44 -0.48 2.35 12.83
CA THR A 44 -0.27 1.57 14.07
C THR A 44 0.29 0.17 13.80
N ALA A 45 0.53 -0.18 12.54
CA ALA A 45 1.07 -1.47 12.08
C ALA A 45 2.46 -1.86 12.65
N GLY A 46 3.21 -0.91 13.22
CA GLY A 46 4.52 -1.16 13.81
C GLY A 46 5.54 -1.66 12.77
N LYS A 47 6.19 -2.80 13.04
CA LYS A 47 7.18 -3.41 12.13
C LYS A 47 6.56 -4.13 10.93
N LYS A 48 5.23 -4.31 10.91
CA LYS A 48 4.55 -4.99 9.79
C LYS A 48 4.48 -4.04 8.60
N SER A 49 5.05 -4.45 7.47
CA SER A 49 4.95 -3.68 6.23
C SER A 49 3.52 -3.74 5.66
N PHE A 50 3.14 -2.73 4.89
CA PHE A 50 1.82 -2.72 4.24
C PHE A 50 1.67 -3.83 3.20
N VAL A 51 2.77 -4.25 2.56
CA VAL A 51 2.79 -5.40 1.65
C VAL A 51 2.42 -6.68 2.38
N LEU A 52 2.98 -6.92 3.58
CA LEU A 52 2.65 -8.08 4.38
C LEU A 52 1.21 -8.05 4.88
N ILE A 53 0.69 -6.87 5.24
CA ILE A 53 -0.71 -6.73 5.66
C ILE A 53 -1.64 -7.01 4.49
N ARG A 54 -1.35 -6.44 3.31
CA ARG A 54 -2.13 -6.68 2.09
C ARG A 54 -2.14 -8.16 1.72
N SER A 55 -0.97 -8.81 1.67
CA SER A 55 -0.88 -10.24 1.36
C SER A 55 -1.66 -11.13 2.34
N LYS A 56 -1.81 -10.73 3.60
CA LYS A 56 -2.67 -11.45 4.56
C LYS A 56 -4.16 -11.25 4.26
N LEU A 57 -4.55 -10.01 3.98
CA LEU A 57 -5.94 -9.69 3.62
C LEU A 57 -6.35 -10.36 2.31
N GLU A 58 -5.45 -10.46 1.33
CA GLU A 58 -5.67 -11.15 0.04
C GLU A 58 -5.86 -12.67 0.19
N LYS A 59 -5.46 -13.27 1.32
CA LYS A 59 -5.76 -14.68 1.61
C LYS A 59 -7.19 -14.88 2.12
N GLU A 60 -7.75 -13.84 2.74
CA GLU A 60 -9.09 -13.86 3.32
C GLU A 60 -10.14 -13.31 2.35
N LYS A 61 -9.72 -12.44 1.42
CA LYS A 61 -10.57 -11.75 0.44
C LYS A 61 -9.91 -11.73 -0.93
N GLU A 62 -10.72 -11.83 -1.98
CA GLU A 62 -10.24 -11.82 -3.37
C GLU A 62 -9.59 -10.48 -3.78
N SER A 63 -10.10 -9.36 -3.24
CA SER A 63 -9.56 -8.02 -3.48
C SER A 63 -9.55 -7.20 -2.19
N VAL A 64 -8.48 -6.42 -2.00
CA VAL A 64 -8.28 -5.58 -0.82
C VAL A 64 -8.37 -4.12 -1.21
N SER A 65 -9.35 -3.41 -0.68
CA SER A 65 -9.55 -2.00 -1.00
C SER A 65 -8.56 -1.08 -0.27
N ALA A 66 -8.34 0.11 -0.81
CA ALA A 66 -7.50 1.12 -0.16
C ALA A 66 -8.05 1.53 1.21
N LYS A 67 -9.39 1.64 1.33
CA LYS A 67 -10.07 1.89 2.61
C LYS A 67 -9.77 0.78 3.61
N GLU A 68 -9.94 -0.48 3.24
CA GLU A 68 -9.68 -1.62 4.15
C GLU A 68 -8.25 -1.61 4.66
N LEU A 69 -7.29 -1.44 3.74
CA LEU A 69 -5.89 -1.37 4.11
C LEU A 69 -5.62 -0.16 5.02
N PHE A 70 -6.29 0.98 4.78
CA PHE A 70 -6.22 2.15 5.64
C PHE A 70 -6.75 1.82 7.05
N VAL A 71 -7.96 1.28 7.17
CA VAL A 71 -8.56 0.89 8.45
C VAL A 71 -7.63 -0.05 9.20
N VAL A 72 -7.27 -1.20 8.62
CA VAL A 72 -6.47 -2.25 9.27
C VAL A 72 -5.12 -1.73 9.78
N THR A 73 -4.45 -0.87 9.01
CA THR A 73 -3.13 -0.33 9.38
C THR A 73 -3.20 0.78 10.41
N ARG A 74 -4.38 1.35 10.69
CA ARG A 74 -4.60 2.43 11.67
C ARG A 74 -5.47 2.01 12.86
N THR A 75 -6.07 0.82 12.83
CA THR A 75 -6.79 0.26 13.98
C THR A 75 -5.85 0.13 15.17
N ARG A 76 -6.30 0.63 16.32
CA ARG A 76 -5.57 0.55 17.58
C ARG A 76 -5.91 -0.74 18.31
N THR A 77 -4.90 -1.38 18.88
CA THR A 77 -5.11 -2.55 19.74
C THR A 77 -5.63 -2.08 21.10
N PRO A 78 -6.70 -2.68 21.63
CA PRO A 78 -7.33 -2.23 22.89
C PRO A 78 -6.35 -2.28 24.07
N ASP A 79 -5.46 -3.27 24.11
CA ASP A 79 -4.51 -3.47 25.21
C ASP A 79 -3.28 -2.54 25.18
N ARG A 80 -3.22 -1.61 24.21
CA ARG A 80 -2.08 -0.70 24.05
C ARG A 80 -2.46 0.73 24.39
N LEU A 81 -1.66 1.37 25.23
CA LEU A 81 -1.75 2.80 25.49
C LEU A 81 -1.10 3.61 24.37
N TYR A 82 -1.82 4.59 23.85
CA TYR A 82 -1.35 5.50 22.79
C TYR A 82 -1.26 6.93 23.33
N LYS A 83 -0.16 7.62 23.04
CA LYS A 83 0.06 9.00 23.52
C LYS A 83 -0.74 10.06 22.76
N ALA A 84 -1.13 9.78 21.52
CA ALA A 84 -1.82 10.73 20.65
C ALA A 84 -3.29 10.34 20.50
N SER A 85 -4.18 11.31 20.34
CA SER A 85 -5.59 11.06 20.00
C SER A 85 -5.72 10.32 18.66
N ASN A 86 -6.82 9.57 18.48
CA ASN A 86 -7.17 8.92 17.21
C ASN A 86 -8.27 9.65 16.45
N GLU A 87 -8.80 10.76 16.98
CA GLU A 87 -10.00 11.44 16.47
C GLU A 87 -9.96 11.66 14.96
N ASN A 88 -8.89 12.28 14.44
CA ASN A 88 -8.77 12.55 13.01
C ASN A 88 -8.85 11.28 12.14
N THR A 89 -8.25 10.19 12.62
CA THR A 89 -8.28 8.90 11.90
C THR A 89 -9.67 8.30 11.94
N THR A 90 -10.32 8.31 13.11
CA THR A 90 -11.70 7.83 13.27
C THR A 90 -12.65 8.63 12.39
N SER A 91 -12.57 9.96 12.39
CA SER A 91 -13.40 10.83 11.54
C SER A 91 -13.24 10.50 10.06
N LYS A 92 -11.99 10.29 9.59
CA LYS A 92 -11.74 9.91 8.19
C LYS A 92 -12.27 8.53 7.82
N ILE A 93 -12.24 7.58 8.76
CA ILE A 93 -12.81 6.24 8.52
C ILE A 93 -14.32 6.34 8.36
N VAL A 94 -14.98 7.12 9.22
CA VAL A 94 -16.43 7.38 9.13
C VAL A 94 -16.77 8.06 7.80
N GLU A 95 -16.01 9.09 7.40
CA GLU A 95 -16.20 9.77 6.12
C GLU A 95 -16.06 8.80 4.92
N MET A 96 -15.07 7.90 4.96
CA MET A 96 -14.91 6.86 3.93
C MET A 96 -16.09 5.87 3.92
N GLU A 97 -16.66 5.53 5.08
CA GLU A 97 -17.85 4.68 5.19
C GLU A 97 -19.11 5.34 4.64
N GLU A 98 -19.29 6.64 4.88
CA GLU A 98 -20.41 7.41 4.36
C GLU A 98 -20.38 7.50 2.83
N ILE A 99 -19.20 7.77 2.25
CA ILE A 99 -19.03 7.84 0.80
C ILE A 99 -19.35 6.48 0.15
N GLU A 100 -18.86 5.37 0.69
CA GLU A 100 -19.16 4.04 0.13
C GLU A 100 -20.66 3.69 0.17
N LYS A 101 -21.36 4.09 1.24
CA LYS A 101 -22.82 3.91 1.34
C LYS A 101 -23.56 4.73 0.28
N GLN A 102 -23.22 6.01 0.11
CA GLN A 102 -23.85 6.88 -0.89
C GLN A 102 -23.59 6.39 -2.33
N MET A 103 -22.39 5.89 -2.61
CA MET A 103 -22.03 5.39 -3.94
C MET A 103 -22.75 4.09 -4.30
N SER A 104 -23.02 3.22 -3.32
CA SER A 104 -23.81 2.00 -3.53
C SER A 104 -25.24 2.30 -4.03
N THR A 105 -25.80 3.44 -3.65
CA THR A 105 -27.10 3.96 -4.14
C THR A 105 -27.02 4.61 -5.52
N ASN A 106 -25.92 5.28 -5.86
CA ASN A 106 -25.82 6.12 -7.06
C ASN A 106 -25.18 5.41 -8.28
N GLY A 107 -24.63 4.19 -8.09
CA GLY A 107 -24.02 3.40 -9.17
C GLY A 107 -22.67 3.94 -9.70
N GLN A 108 -22.12 5.00 -9.09
CA GLN A 108 -20.79 5.52 -9.40
C GLN A 108 -19.72 4.81 -8.56
N SER A 109 -18.62 4.37 -9.20
CA SER A 109 -17.45 3.82 -8.49
C SER A 109 -16.42 4.91 -8.21
N VAL A 110 -16.50 5.52 -7.04
CA VAL A 110 -15.48 6.45 -6.55
C VAL A 110 -14.68 5.77 -5.45
N ASP A 111 -13.35 5.80 -5.54
CA ASP A 111 -12.48 5.34 -4.45
C ASP A 111 -12.63 6.26 -3.24
N ALA A 112 -13.36 5.79 -2.22
CA ALA A 112 -13.62 6.53 -0.99
C ALA A 112 -12.33 6.99 -0.30
N PHE A 113 -11.25 6.20 -0.39
CA PHE A 113 -9.96 6.60 0.16
C PHE A 113 -9.42 7.86 -0.53
N SER A 114 -9.39 7.88 -1.86
CA SER A 114 -8.90 9.03 -2.63
C SER A 114 -9.81 10.26 -2.49
N ALA A 115 -11.12 10.07 -2.28
CA ALA A 115 -12.05 11.17 -2.01
C ALA A 115 -11.70 11.88 -0.69
N VAL A 116 -11.52 11.12 0.41
CA VAL A 116 -11.21 11.66 1.74
C VAL A 116 -9.77 12.16 1.88
N MET A 117 -8.81 11.43 1.30
CA MET A 117 -7.39 11.74 1.43
C MET A 117 -6.88 12.68 0.34
N GLY A 118 -7.72 13.02 -0.63
CA GLY A 118 -7.36 13.82 -1.79
C GLY A 118 -6.47 13.07 -2.79
N PRO A 119 -5.99 13.76 -3.84
CA PRO A 119 -5.18 13.15 -4.89
C PRO A 119 -3.86 12.59 -4.34
N GLU A 120 -3.37 11.55 -5.00
CA GLU A 120 -2.12 10.89 -4.63
C GLU A 120 -0.92 11.83 -4.85
N HIS A 121 0.03 11.79 -3.91
CA HIS A 121 1.19 12.67 -3.93
C HIS A 121 2.14 12.37 -5.12
N PRO A 122 2.90 13.37 -5.60
CA PRO A 122 3.97 13.12 -6.55
C PRO A 122 5.05 12.23 -5.90
N GLY A 123 5.52 11.25 -6.65
CA GLY A 123 6.57 10.31 -6.21
C GLY A 123 6.03 9.05 -5.55
N ARG A 124 5.81 9.08 -4.23
CA ARG A 124 5.50 7.87 -3.43
C ARG A 124 4.00 7.64 -3.29
N LEU A 125 3.58 6.40 -3.47
CA LEU A 125 2.20 5.98 -3.32
C LEU A 125 1.84 5.74 -1.86
N ARG A 126 0.67 6.22 -1.43
CA ARG A 126 0.14 5.92 -0.09
C ARG A 126 -0.31 4.47 -0.04
N LEU A 127 -0.13 3.82 1.10
CA LEU A 127 -0.58 2.44 1.38
C LEU A 127 0.14 1.31 0.63
N TYR A 128 1.04 1.60 -0.33
CA TYR A 128 1.79 0.56 -1.06
C TYR A 128 3.10 0.12 -0.38
N GLY A 129 3.45 0.74 0.74
CA GLY A 129 4.67 0.43 1.49
C GLY A 129 5.88 1.26 1.04
N VAL A 130 7.07 0.84 1.46
CA VAL A 130 8.31 1.59 1.23
C VAL A 130 8.73 1.51 -0.23
N GLY A 131 8.99 2.66 -0.86
CA GLY A 131 9.61 2.75 -2.17
C GLY A 131 8.68 2.59 -3.38
N ALA A 132 7.38 2.31 -3.16
CA ALA A 132 6.43 2.18 -4.25
C ALA A 132 6.12 3.55 -4.88
N THR A 133 6.27 3.63 -6.21
CA THR A 133 5.96 4.81 -7.03
C THR A 133 5.01 4.45 -8.16
N LYS A 134 4.30 5.44 -8.72
CA LYS A 134 3.42 5.24 -9.89
C LYS A 134 4.16 4.57 -11.06
N THR A 135 5.41 4.95 -11.30
CA THR A 135 6.24 4.39 -12.37
C THR A 135 6.60 2.92 -12.14
N THR A 136 6.89 2.53 -10.89
CA THR A 136 7.17 1.12 -10.57
C THR A 136 5.95 0.21 -10.74
N LEU A 137 4.74 0.73 -10.47
CA LEU A 137 3.51 -0.03 -10.71
C LEU A 137 3.21 -0.15 -12.19
N LYS A 138 3.33 0.94 -12.96
CA LYS A 138 3.08 0.91 -14.40
C LYS A 138 3.98 -0.10 -15.11
N LYS A 139 5.28 -0.12 -14.80
CA LYS A 139 6.22 -1.11 -15.36
C LYS A 139 5.81 -2.56 -15.06
N LYS A 140 5.19 -2.83 -13.91
CA LYS A 140 4.67 -4.16 -13.60
C LYS A 140 3.41 -4.50 -14.40
N VAL A 141 2.51 -3.55 -14.59
CA VAL A 141 1.31 -3.73 -15.43
C VAL A 141 1.71 -4.00 -16.87
N ASP A 142 2.63 -3.20 -17.41
CA ASP A 142 3.13 -3.38 -18.79
C ASP A 142 3.73 -4.79 -18.97
N ASN A 143 4.51 -5.27 -18.00
CA ASN A 143 5.06 -6.63 -18.03
C ASN A 143 3.98 -7.71 -17.88
N SER A 144 2.96 -7.47 -17.04
CA SER A 144 1.87 -8.42 -16.81
C SER A 144 0.98 -8.57 -18.04
N GLU A 145 0.65 -7.47 -18.71
CA GLU A 145 -0.09 -7.45 -19.98
C GLU A 145 0.68 -8.20 -21.07
N GLN A 146 1.99 -8.01 -21.16
CA GLN A 146 2.84 -8.77 -22.09
C GLN A 146 2.78 -10.28 -21.82
N THR A 147 2.86 -10.72 -20.55
CA THR A 147 2.70 -12.15 -20.22
C THR A 147 1.31 -12.69 -20.52
N LEU A 148 0.25 -11.92 -20.23
CA LEU A 148 -1.13 -12.34 -20.51
C LEU A 148 -1.38 -12.54 -22.01
N ASN A 149 -0.89 -11.61 -22.83
CA ASN A 149 -0.99 -11.70 -24.29
C ASN A 149 -0.22 -12.92 -24.81
N ALA A 150 0.99 -13.17 -24.29
CA ALA A 150 1.76 -14.36 -24.65
C ALA A 150 1.05 -15.68 -24.27
N THR A 151 0.40 -15.75 -23.10
CA THR A 151 -0.40 -16.93 -22.72
C THR A 151 -1.64 -17.10 -23.59
N ASN A 152 -2.32 -16.01 -23.97
CA ASN A 152 -3.49 -16.09 -24.83
C ASN A 152 -3.14 -16.59 -26.24
N ASP A 153 -2.01 -16.15 -26.79
CA ASP A 153 -1.51 -16.61 -28.09
C ASP A 153 -1.19 -18.11 -28.06
N VAL A 154 -0.55 -18.60 -27.00
CA VAL A 154 -0.25 -20.04 -26.82
C VAL A 154 -1.54 -20.86 -26.72
N VAL A 155 -2.55 -20.36 -25.99
CA VAL A 155 -3.85 -21.04 -25.85
C VAL A 155 -4.58 -21.09 -27.21
N GLN A 156 -4.56 -20.01 -28.00
CA GLN A 156 -5.15 -20.01 -29.34
C GLN A 156 -4.45 -20.99 -30.29
N GLN A 157 -3.11 -21.06 -30.26
CA GLN A 157 -2.36 -22.03 -31.06
C GLN A 157 -2.71 -23.48 -30.69
N MET A 158 -2.86 -23.77 -29.40
CA MET A 158 -3.23 -25.11 -28.93
C MET A 158 -4.66 -25.49 -29.34
N GLN A 159 -5.60 -24.53 -29.34
CA GLN A 159 -6.97 -24.75 -29.83
C GLN A 159 -6.99 -25.05 -31.34
N GLN A 160 -6.22 -24.31 -32.14
CA GLN A 160 -6.12 -24.58 -33.58
C GLN A 160 -5.51 -25.96 -33.86
N MET A 161 -4.50 -26.36 -33.09
CA MET A 161 -3.88 -27.68 -33.23
C MET A 161 -4.84 -28.82 -32.86
N MET A 162 -5.63 -28.68 -31.78
CA MET A 162 -6.68 -29.64 -31.43
C MET A 162 -7.74 -29.77 -32.53
N GLN A 163 -8.25 -28.64 -33.06
CA GLN A 163 -9.24 -28.68 -34.14
C GLN A 163 -8.69 -29.35 -35.40
N LYS A 164 -7.41 -29.14 -35.72
CA LYS A 164 -6.75 -29.79 -36.85
C LYS A 164 -6.61 -31.30 -36.61
N MET A 165 -6.25 -31.71 -35.40
CA MET A 165 -6.14 -33.12 -35.01
C MET A 165 -7.50 -33.82 -35.03
N GLU A 166 -8.57 -33.17 -34.55
CA GLU A 166 -9.94 -33.69 -34.61
C GLU A 166 -10.40 -33.92 -36.04
N LYS A 167 -10.16 -32.95 -36.94
CA LYS A 167 -10.48 -33.11 -38.38
C LYS A 167 -9.72 -34.28 -39.00
N GLN A 168 -8.43 -34.45 -38.69
CA GLN A 168 -7.65 -35.59 -39.18
C GLN A 168 -8.18 -36.93 -38.65
N MET A 169 -8.57 -36.99 -37.37
CA MET A 169 -9.18 -38.19 -36.77
C MET A 169 -10.54 -38.52 -37.41
N GLU A 170 -11.35 -37.51 -37.72
CA GLU A 170 -12.64 -37.64 -38.41
C GLU A 170 -12.46 -38.19 -39.83
N GLU A 171 -11.47 -37.67 -40.58
CA GLU A 171 -11.12 -38.15 -41.92
C GLU A 171 -10.59 -39.59 -41.91
N GLN A 172 -9.74 -39.94 -40.95
CA GLN A 172 -9.27 -41.33 -40.75
C GLN A 172 -10.42 -42.28 -40.41
N ARG A 173 -11.38 -41.84 -39.58
CA ARG A 173 -12.59 -42.64 -39.27
C ARG A 173 -13.51 -42.84 -40.46
N ARG A 174 -13.59 -41.86 -41.37
CA ARG A 174 -14.39 -41.96 -42.61
C ARG A 174 -13.75 -42.92 -43.61
N THR A 175 -12.43 -42.86 -43.76
CA THR A 175 -11.68 -43.74 -44.67
C THR A 175 -11.67 -45.19 -44.23
N MET A 176 -11.71 -45.49 -42.91
CA MET A 176 -11.85 -46.86 -42.41
C MET A 176 -13.27 -47.44 -42.43
N ARG A 177 -14.29 -46.64 -42.79
CA ARG A 177 -15.71 -47.09 -42.90
C ARG A 177 -16.16 -47.37 -44.32
N GLN A 178 -15.36 -47.05 -45.34
CA GLN A 178 -15.54 -47.48 -46.73
C GLN A 178 -14.78 -48.78 -46.99
#